data_AF-A0A920T786-F1
#
_entry.id   AF-A0A920T786-F1
#
_cell.length_a   1.000
_cell.length_b   1.000
_cell.length_c   1.000
_cell.angle_alpha   90.00
_cell.angle_beta   90.00
_cell.angle_gamma   90.00
#
_symmetry.space_group_name_H-M   'P 1'
#
loop_
_entity.id
_entity.type
_entity.pdbx_description
1 polymer ?
#
loop_
_entity_poly.entity_id
_entity_poly.type
_entity_poly.pdbx_seq_one_letter_code
_entity_poly.pdbx_strand_id
1 'polypeptide(L)'
;MSALLDEVKIGGSENVKGYSGFTVRVKPPRQMAIHDGRGLLKQDSVGSQSPWADISGRFGDGEAVSGLSILCDKRLPDFPPKWLLRFYGMQNVAYPGRTRSPSPGKAATGAEAPAGCSQR
;
A
#
# COMPACT_ATOMS: atom_id res chain seq x y z
N MET A 1 17.89 4.68 -0.79
CA MET A 1 17.69 5.68 0.28
C MET A 1 17.80 4.92 1.60
N SER A 2 18.61 5.40 2.54
CA SER A 2 18.89 4.70 3.80
C SER A 2 18.53 5.56 5.01
N ALA A 3 18.01 4.94 6.06
CA ALA A 3 17.71 5.62 7.32
C ALA A 3 18.99 6.16 7.99
N LEU A 4 18.87 7.28 8.69
CA LEU A 4 19.97 7.90 9.43
C LEU A 4 20.26 7.18 10.75
N LEU A 5 19.22 6.63 11.38
CA LEU A 5 19.28 5.89 12.64
C LEU A 5 19.08 4.40 12.39
N ASP A 6 19.64 3.59 13.26
CA ASP A 6 19.43 2.14 13.27
C ASP A 6 18.00 1.79 13.69
N GLU A 7 17.52 0.65 13.22
CA GLU A 7 16.23 0.04 13.58
C GLU A 7 14.97 0.90 13.35
N VAL A 8 15.06 1.95 12.53
CA VAL A 8 13.89 2.75 12.17
C VAL A 8 12.89 1.90 11.39
N LYS A 9 11.62 1.93 11.81
CA LYS A 9 10.51 1.28 11.11
C LYS A 9 9.48 2.32 10.70
N ILE A 10 8.90 2.16 9.52
CA ILE A 10 7.80 3.01 9.03
C ILE A 10 6.52 2.19 9.08
N GLY A 11 5.47 2.80 9.62
CA GLY A 11 4.12 2.26 9.64
C GLY A 11 3.14 3.25 9.03
N GLY A 12 2.06 2.71 8.49
CA GLY A 12 0.86 3.45 8.10
C GLY A 12 -0.10 3.66 9.26
N SER A 13 -1.36 3.91 8.95
CA SER A 13 -2.40 4.07 9.97
C SER A 13 -2.65 2.78 10.76
N GLU A 14 -2.88 2.92 12.06
CA GLU A 14 -3.21 1.81 12.99
C GLU A 14 -4.64 1.26 12.82
N ASN A 15 -5.51 1.96 12.07
CA ASN A 15 -6.88 1.52 11.88
C ASN A 15 -6.99 0.41 10.81
N VAL A 16 -8.13 -0.29 10.79
CA VAL A 16 -8.41 -1.38 9.86
C VAL A 16 -8.36 -0.96 8.38
N LYS A 17 -8.59 0.33 8.09
CA LYS A 17 -8.52 0.87 6.73
C LYS A 17 -7.07 0.97 6.24
N GLY A 18 -6.10 1.05 7.16
CA GLY A 18 -4.67 0.99 6.84
C GLY A 18 -4.19 2.14 5.97
N TYR A 19 -4.82 3.32 6.03
CA TYR A 19 -4.47 4.47 5.20
C TYR A 19 -2.96 4.73 5.24
N SER A 20 -2.33 4.58 4.07
CA SER A 20 -0.89 4.74 3.87
C SER A 20 -0.59 4.63 2.38
N GLY A 21 0.65 4.94 1.99
CA GLY A 21 1.14 4.65 0.64
C GLY A 21 0.42 5.44 -0.46
N PHE A 22 0.15 4.76 -1.57
CA PHE A 22 -0.38 5.37 -2.77
C PHE A 22 -1.92 5.36 -2.77
N THR A 23 -2.51 6.52 -2.97
CA THR A 23 -3.97 6.70 -3.07
C THR A 23 -4.31 7.44 -4.34
N VAL A 24 -5.23 6.89 -5.13
CA VAL A 24 -5.90 7.60 -6.22
C VAL A 24 -7.31 7.97 -5.78
N ARG A 25 -7.67 9.23 -5.99
CA ARG A 25 -9.04 9.72 -5.87
C ARG A 25 -9.50 10.29 -7.19
N VAL A 26 -10.49 9.63 -7.78
CA VAL A 26 -11.16 10.07 -9.00
C VAL A 26 -12.65 10.23 -8.71
N LYS A 27 -13.30 11.18 -9.39
CA LYS A 27 -14.76 11.24 -9.39
C LYS A 27 -15.29 9.87 -9.85
N PRO A 28 -16.23 9.23 -9.12
CA PRO A 28 -16.79 7.96 -9.55
C PRO A 28 -17.37 8.07 -10.97
N PRO A 29 -16.91 7.26 -11.93
CA PRO A 29 -17.49 7.25 -13.27
C PRO A 29 -18.90 6.66 -13.23
N ARG A 30 -19.71 6.96 -14.25
CA ARG A 30 -20.99 6.25 -14.43
C ARG A 30 -20.69 4.79 -14.73
N GLN A 31 -21.51 3.88 -14.19
CA GLN A 31 -21.33 2.42 -14.36
C GLN A 31 -19.93 1.95 -13.93
N MET A 32 -19.44 2.47 -12.80
CA MET A 32 -18.14 2.10 -12.26
C MET A 32 -18.05 0.60 -11.97
N ALA A 33 -17.02 -0.03 -12.51
CA ALA A 33 -16.62 -1.39 -12.19
C ALA A 33 -15.23 -1.37 -11.55
N ILE A 34 -15.04 -2.19 -10.51
CA ILE A 34 -13.74 -2.39 -9.88
C ILE A 34 -13.40 -3.87 -9.98
N HIS A 35 -12.24 -4.17 -10.54
CA HIS A 35 -11.69 -5.53 -10.57
C HIS A 35 -10.40 -5.60 -9.75
N ASP A 36 -10.19 -6.73 -9.09
CA ASP A 36 -8.92 -7.10 -8.50
C ASP A 36 -8.53 -8.52 -8.94
N GLY A 37 -7.45 -9.07 -8.39
CA GLY A 37 -6.99 -10.42 -8.71
C GLY A 37 -7.99 -11.54 -8.38
N ARG A 38 -9.08 -11.25 -7.66
CA ARG A 38 -10.18 -12.18 -7.33
C ARG A 38 -11.39 -11.99 -8.26
N GLY A 39 -11.38 -10.97 -9.12
CA GLY A 39 -12.42 -10.68 -10.10
C GLY A 39 -13.18 -9.39 -9.82
N LEU A 40 -14.42 -9.31 -10.33
CA LEU A 40 -15.28 -8.15 -10.19
C LEU A 40 -15.80 -7.99 -8.75
N LEU A 41 -15.59 -6.83 -8.16
CA LEU A 41 -16.12 -6.50 -6.84
C LEU A 41 -17.62 -6.22 -6.92
N LYS A 42 -18.37 -6.74 -5.94
CA LYS A 42 -19.81 -6.47 -5.77
C LYS A 42 -20.09 -5.33 -4.78
N GLN A 43 -19.11 -5.00 -3.95
CA GLN A 43 -19.20 -3.97 -2.92
C GLN A 43 -17.79 -3.47 -2.57
N ASP A 44 -17.73 -2.40 -1.80
CA ASP A 44 -16.52 -1.87 -1.18
C ASP A 44 -15.69 -2.97 -0.50
N SER A 45 -14.36 -2.92 -0.64
CA SER A 45 -13.44 -3.89 -0.04
C SER A 45 -12.43 -3.21 0.86
N VAL A 46 -12.18 -3.77 2.04
CA VAL A 46 -11.18 -3.30 3.01
C VAL A 46 -10.22 -4.43 3.31
N GLY A 47 -8.92 -4.19 3.14
CA GLY A 47 -7.87 -5.15 3.49
C GLY A 47 -7.74 -6.32 2.51
N SER A 48 -8.43 -6.28 1.36
CA SER A 48 -8.25 -7.29 0.32
C SER A 48 -6.82 -7.29 -0.21
N GLN A 49 -6.24 -8.46 -0.42
CA GLN A 49 -4.92 -8.59 -1.00
C GLN A 49 -5.01 -8.85 -2.49
N SER A 50 -4.34 -8.02 -3.29
CA SER A 50 -4.31 -8.17 -4.74
C SER A 50 -3.02 -7.59 -5.32
N PRO A 51 -2.45 -8.19 -6.37
CA PRO A 51 -1.28 -7.63 -7.07
C PRO A 51 -1.62 -6.39 -7.91
N TRP A 52 -2.90 -6.16 -8.20
CA TRP A 52 -3.38 -5.02 -8.98
C TRP A 52 -4.83 -4.68 -8.65
N ALA A 53 -5.28 -3.49 -9.02
CA ALA A 53 -6.70 -3.15 -9.09
C ALA A 53 -6.96 -2.34 -10.35
N ASP A 54 -8.09 -2.62 -11.02
CA ASP A 54 -8.57 -1.88 -12.18
C ASP A 54 -9.89 -1.19 -11.83
N ILE A 55 -10.01 0.06 -12.28
CA ILE A 55 -11.23 0.84 -12.20
C ILE A 55 -11.58 1.29 -13.59
N SER A 56 -12.77 0.89 -14.04
CA SER A 56 -13.29 1.26 -15.35
C SER A 56 -14.72 1.77 -15.24
N GLY A 57 -15.13 2.56 -16.23
CA GLY A 57 -16.48 3.11 -16.33
C GLY A 57 -16.54 4.22 -17.38
N ARG A 58 -17.65 4.95 -17.41
CA ARG A 58 -17.80 6.12 -18.30
C ARG A 58 -17.38 7.38 -17.56
N PHE A 59 -16.21 7.92 -17.93
CA PHE A 59 -15.70 9.17 -17.39
C PHE A 59 -16.21 10.36 -18.22
N GLY A 60 -16.62 11.43 -17.54
CA GLY A 60 -17.22 12.61 -18.18
C GLY A 60 -18.60 12.33 -18.80
N ASP A 61 -18.95 13.13 -19.81
CA ASP A 61 -20.28 13.10 -20.43
C ASP A 61 -20.35 12.16 -21.64
N GLY A 62 -19.21 11.62 -22.09
CA GLY A 62 -19.14 10.65 -23.17
C GLY A 62 -19.60 9.25 -22.76
N GLU A 63 -19.90 8.42 -23.76
CA GLU A 63 -20.35 7.03 -23.57
C GLU A 63 -19.20 6.00 -23.63
N ALA A 64 -17.99 6.44 -24.01
CA ALA A 64 -16.81 5.60 -24.05
C ALA A 64 -16.41 5.12 -22.65
N VAL A 65 -16.09 3.83 -22.54
CA VAL A 65 -15.52 3.26 -21.31
C VAL A 65 -14.03 3.56 -21.28
N SER A 66 -13.57 4.13 -20.17
CA SER A 66 -12.16 4.36 -19.85
C SER A 66 -11.90 4.03 -18.39
N GLY A 67 -10.65 4.13 -17.95
CA GLY A 67 -10.28 3.64 -16.62
C GLY A 67 -8.84 3.93 -16.22
N LEU A 68 -8.49 3.40 -15.06
CA LEU A 68 -7.14 3.38 -14.53
C LEU A 68 -6.87 2.02 -13.89
N SER A 69 -5.67 1.50 -14.10
CA SER A 69 -5.21 0.29 -13.45
C SER A 69 -3.97 0.62 -12.63
N ILE A 70 -3.92 0.12 -11.39
CA ILE A 70 -2.78 0.26 -10.49
C ILE A 70 -2.16 -1.12 -10.35
N LEU A 71 -0.88 -1.25 -10.71
CA LEU A 71 -0.12 -2.50 -10.65
C LEU A 71 0.96 -2.39 -9.58
N CYS A 72 1.08 -3.43 -8.77
CA CYS A 72 2.08 -3.51 -7.71
C CYS A 72 3.22 -4.44 -8.12
N ASP A 73 4.46 -4.02 -7.90
CA ASP A 73 5.65 -4.82 -8.21
C ASP A 73 5.83 -5.94 -7.17
N LYS A 74 6.22 -7.15 -7.61
CA LYS A 74 6.45 -8.32 -6.74
C LYS A 74 7.55 -8.11 -5.70
N ARG A 75 8.42 -7.11 -5.90
CA ARG A 75 9.50 -6.73 -4.97
C ARG A 75 9.00 -5.89 -3.79
N LEU A 76 7.72 -5.52 -3.76
CA LEU A 76 7.14 -4.89 -2.56
C LEU A 76 7.21 -5.89 -1.38
N PRO A 77 7.70 -5.46 -0.20
CA PRO A 77 7.82 -6.35 0.96
C PRO A 77 6.52 -7.06 1.34
N ASP A 78 5.39 -6.37 1.19
CA ASP A 78 4.07 -6.89 1.55
C ASP A 78 3.28 -7.41 0.34
N PHE A 79 3.96 -7.85 -0.73
CA PHE A 79 3.28 -8.30 -1.94
C PHE A 79 2.52 -9.63 -1.75
N PRO A 80 1.26 -9.76 -2.24
CA PRO A 80 0.41 -8.70 -2.77
C PRO A 80 -0.11 -7.77 -1.66
N PRO A 81 -0.02 -6.44 -1.86
CA PRO A 81 -0.37 -5.49 -0.81
C PRO A 81 -1.87 -5.53 -0.49
N LYS A 82 -2.21 -4.98 0.67
CA LYS A 82 -3.60 -4.78 1.08
C LYS A 82 -4.18 -3.55 0.40
N TRP A 83 -5.47 -3.60 0.12
CA TRP A 83 -6.19 -2.52 -0.56
C TRP A 83 -7.37 -2.01 0.24
N LEU A 84 -7.68 -0.74 0.05
CA LEU A 84 -8.95 -0.14 0.38
C LEU A 84 -9.59 0.31 -0.94
N LEU A 85 -10.58 -0.47 -1.40
CA LEU A 85 -11.27 -0.27 -2.66
C LEU A 85 -12.67 0.26 -2.43
N ARG A 86 -13.03 1.38 -3.09
CA ARG A 86 -14.30 2.09 -2.87
C ARG A 86 -15.00 2.52 -4.14
N PHE A 87 -16.31 2.26 -4.21
CA PHE A 87 -17.19 2.70 -5.31
C PHE A 87 -17.52 4.20 -5.28
N TYR A 88 -17.18 4.89 -4.18
CA TYR A 88 -17.27 6.35 -4.10
C TYR A 88 -15.95 7.07 -4.48
N GLY A 89 -15.02 6.37 -5.16
CA GLY A 89 -13.95 7.02 -5.91
C GLY A 89 -12.57 7.03 -5.26
N MET A 90 -12.39 6.32 -4.14
CA MET A 90 -11.11 6.19 -3.46
C MET A 90 -10.52 4.79 -3.64
N GLN A 91 -9.29 4.72 -4.15
CA GLN A 91 -8.56 3.46 -4.33
C GLN A 91 -7.18 3.61 -3.70
N ASN A 92 -6.90 2.81 -2.68
CA ASN A 92 -5.68 2.93 -1.90
C ASN A 92 -4.95 1.60 -1.78
N VAL A 93 -3.66 1.62 -2.11
CA VAL A 93 -2.69 0.57 -1.80
C VAL A 93 -2.13 0.87 -0.42
N ALA A 94 -2.50 0.08 0.57
CA ALA A 94 -2.07 0.24 1.94
C ALA A 94 -0.65 -0.33 2.12
N TYR A 95 0.35 0.53 1.90
CA TYR A 95 1.77 0.23 2.15
C TYR A 95 2.42 1.37 2.94
N PRO A 96 3.17 1.09 4.03
CA PRO A 96 3.44 -0.22 4.63
C PRO A 96 2.26 -0.78 5.46
N GLY A 97 1.10 -0.10 5.44
CA GLY A 97 -0.07 -0.54 6.18
C GLY A 97 0.15 -0.51 7.70
N ARG A 98 -0.62 -1.29 8.45
CA ARG A 98 -0.57 -1.29 9.93
C ARG A 98 0.70 -1.92 10.51
N THR A 99 1.29 -2.88 9.80
CA THR A 99 2.48 -3.58 10.27
C THR A 99 3.70 -2.73 9.94
N ARG A 100 4.51 -2.39 10.95
CA ARG A 100 5.70 -1.56 10.73
C ARG A 100 6.76 -2.35 9.96
N SER A 101 7.14 -1.86 8.78
CA SER A 101 8.22 -2.43 7.99
C SER A 101 9.55 -1.77 8.35
N PRO A 102 10.68 -2.51 8.37
CA PRO A 102 11.99 -1.90 8.50
C PRO A 102 12.21 -0.87 7.38
N SER A 103 12.71 0.31 7.73
CA SER A 103 13.26 1.21 6.73
C SER A 103 14.54 0.58 6.15
N PRO A 104 14.85 0.77 4.86
CA PRO A 104 16.18 0.42 4.35
C PRO A 104 17.24 1.12 5.21
N GLY A 105 18.06 0.35 5.92
CA GLY A 105 19.07 0.88 6.84
C GLY A 105 20.29 1.45 6.12
N LYS A 106 21.11 2.24 6.82
CA LYS A 106 22.54 2.27 6.53
C LYS A 106 23.12 0.92 6.94
N ALA A 107 24.03 0.36 6.15
CA ALA A 107 24.81 -0.79 6.61
C ALA A 107 25.50 -0.37 7.92
N ALA A 108 25.26 -1.12 9.00
CA ALA A 108 25.88 -0.89 10.29
C ALA A 108 27.40 -0.85 10.09
N THR A 109 27.99 0.33 10.18
CA THR A 109 29.45 0.49 10.22
C THR A 109 29.81 0.62 11.68
N GLY A 110 30.43 -0.43 12.22
CA GLY A 110 30.97 -0.44 13.59
C GLY A 110 30.21 -1.35 14.54
N ALA A 111 30.52 -2.65 14.50
CA ALA A 111 30.41 -3.48 15.69
C ALA A 111 31.55 -3.05 16.64
N GLU A 112 31.26 -2.17 17.60
CA GLU A 112 32.12 -2.02 18.76
C GLU A 112 31.81 -3.17 19.72
N ALA A 113 32.81 -4.01 19.97
CA ALA A 113 32.72 -5.15 20.88
C ALA A 113 32.36 -4.67 22.29
N PRO A 114 31.54 -5.42 23.06
CA PRO A 114 31.18 -4.99 24.41
C PRO A 114 32.42 -4.95 25.31
N ALA A 115 32.77 -3.75 25.79
CA ALA A 115 33.76 -3.56 26.83
C ALA A 115 33.28 -4.26 28.11
N GLY A 116 34.03 -5.27 28.55
CA GLY A 116 33.79 -5.97 29.79
C GLY A 116 33.89 -5.02 30.99
N CYS A 117 32.78 -4.85 31.70
CA CYS A 117 32.78 -4.23 33.02
C CYS A 117 33.30 -5.25 34.05
N SER A 118 34.59 -5.19 34.34
CA SER A 118 35.25 -5.94 35.41
C SER A 118 34.83 -5.36 36.76
N GLN A 119 34.06 -6.13 37.54
CA GLN A 119 33.88 -5.86 38.97
C GLN A 119 35.21 -6.10 39.70
N ARG A 120 35.72 -5.05 40.37
CA ARG A 120 36.55 -5.14 41.58
C ARG A 120 36.11 -4.04 42.54
#